data_AF-A0A7W3Y1W5-F1
#
_entry.id   AF-A0A7W3Y1W5-F1
#
_cell.length_a   1.000
_cell.length_b   1.000
_cell.length_c   1.000
_cell.angle_alpha   90.00
_cell.angle_beta   90.00
_cell.angle_gamma   90.00
#
_symmetry.space_group_name_H-M   'P 1'
#
loop_
_entity.id
_entity.type
_entity.pdbx_description
1 polymer ?
#
loop_
_entity_poly.entity_id
_entity_poly.type
_entity_poly.pdbx_seq_one_letter_code
_entity_poly.pdbx_strand_id
1 'polypeptide(L)'
;MSEATGKYSITMPQDIAEAARARSGPSGLSAYVAAAVARQVERDNLNELIAVGEAEHGPVTDEEIQALRDELHRARQQQGRGRADAA
;
A
#
# COMPACT_ATOMS: atom_id res chain seq x y z
N MET A 1 21.27 3.31 -8.71
CA MET A 1 21.63 3.45 -10.15
C MET A 1 20.40 3.06 -10.92
N SER A 2 19.72 4.00 -11.57
CA SER A 2 18.48 3.68 -12.30
C SER A 2 18.84 2.70 -13.41
N GLU A 3 18.29 1.48 -13.34
CA GLU A 3 18.35 0.55 -14.46
C GLU A 3 17.85 1.23 -15.73
N ALA A 4 18.55 1.00 -16.84
CA ALA A 4 18.12 1.50 -18.13
C ALA A 4 16.74 0.92 -18.48
N THR A 5 15.80 1.77 -18.89
CA THR A 5 14.44 1.34 -19.25
C THR A 5 14.48 0.36 -20.43
N GLY A 6 14.02 -0.87 -20.22
CA GLY A 6 13.86 -1.88 -21.27
C GLY A 6 12.51 -1.78 -21.98
N LYS A 7 12.49 -2.04 -23.30
CA LYS A 7 11.23 -2.20 -24.04
C LYS A 7 10.80 -3.66 -23.99
N TYR A 8 9.64 -3.90 -23.40
CA TYR A 8 8.99 -5.21 -23.38
C TYR A 8 7.68 -5.14 -24.18
N SER A 9 7.38 -6.19 -24.94
CA SER A 9 6.14 -6.29 -25.72
C SER A 9 5.26 -7.37 -25.13
N ILE A 10 4.02 -7.00 -24.77
CA ILE A 10 3.02 -7.92 -24.22
C ILE A 10 1.72 -7.80 -25.02
N THR A 11 0.97 -8.89 -25.10
CA THR A 11 -0.39 -8.87 -25.67
C THR A 11 -1.36 -8.52 -24.55
N MET A 12 -2.32 -7.63 -24.85
CA MET A 12 -3.39 -7.29 -23.92
C MET A 12 -4.72 -7.11 -24.66
N PRO A 13 -5.86 -7.35 -24.00
CA PRO A 13 -7.18 -7.07 -24.58
C PRO A 13 -7.31 -5.60 -24.98
N GLN A 14 -7.96 -5.36 -26.13
CA GLN A 14 -8.09 -4.02 -26.70
C GLN A 14 -8.89 -3.08 -25.80
N ASP A 15 -9.98 -3.57 -25.22
CA ASP A 15 -10.83 -2.84 -24.28
C ASP A 15 -10.04 -2.36 -23.05
N ILE A 16 -9.16 -3.21 -22.52
CA ILE A 16 -8.28 -2.85 -21.39
C ILE A 16 -7.22 -1.82 -21.81
N ALA A 17 -6.63 -1.97 -23.00
CA ALA A 17 -5.66 -1.01 -23.52
C ALA A 17 -6.27 0.38 -23.73
N GLU A 18 -7.49 0.44 -24.27
CA GLU A 18 -8.25 1.67 -24.48
C GLU A 18 -8.65 2.31 -23.16
N ALA A 19 -9.15 1.52 -22.20
CA ALA A 19 -9.48 2.01 -20.87
C ALA A 19 -8.25 2.57 -20.14
N ALA A 20 -7.10 1.91 -20.24
CA ALA A 20 -5.84 2.39 -19.69
C ALA A 20 -5.38 3.67 -20.38
N ARG A 21 -5.50 3.75 -21.71
CA ARG A 21 -5.15 4.94 -22.49
C ARG A 21 -6.02 6.14 -22.11
N ALA A 22 -7.33 5.94 -21.95
CA ALA A 22 -8.26 6.98 -21.50
C ALA A 22 -7.90 7.53 -20.09
N ARG A 23 -7.34 6.69 -19.21
CA ARG A 23 -6.89 7.07 -17.86
C ARG A 23 -5.47 7.63 -17.80
N SER A 24 -4.66 7.38 -18.82
CA SER A 24 -3.20 7.58 -18.78
C SER A 24 -2.71 9.03 -18.81
N GLY A 25 -3.60 10.00 -19.02
CA GLY A 25 -3.27 11.42 -19.00
C GLY A 25 -2.13 11.80 -19.97
N PRO A 26 -1.38 12.89 -19.71
CA PRO A 26 -0.32 13.36 -20.59
C PRO A 26 0.87 12.38 -20.75
N SER A 27 1.07 11.49 -19.78
CA SER A 27 2.20 10.56 -19.74
C SER A 27 2.01 9.31 -20.62
N GLY A 28 0.79 9.08 -21.10
CA GLY A 28 0.48 8.02 -22.07
C GLY A 28 0.46 6.61 -21.49
N LEU A 29 0.03 5.66 -22.34
CA LEU A 29 -0.29 4.28 -21.95
C LEU A 29 0.88 3.57 -21.24
N SER A 30 2.11 3.70 -21.75
CA SER A 30 3.27 3.02 -21.17
C SER A 30 3.55 3.46 -19.73
N ALA A 31 3.46 4.77 -19.44
CA ALA A 31 3.67 5.29 -18.09
C ALA A 31 2.57 4.81 -17.12
N TYR A 32 1.32 4.79 -17.59
CA TYR A 32 0.20 4.27 -16.82
C TYR A 32 0.37 2.78 -16.48
N VAL A 33 0.74 1.97 -17.48
CA VAL A 33 0.97 0.54 -17.30
C VAL A 33 2.16 0.29 -16.38
N ALA A 34 3.27 1.01 -16.57
CA ALA A 34 4.45 0.88 -15.71
C ALA A 34 4.10 1.17 -14.23
N ALA A 35 3.36 2.25 -13.97
CA ALA A 35 2.92 2.59 -12.62
C ALA A 35 1.91 1.56 -12.05
N ALA A 36 1.03 1.02 -12.89
CA ALA A 36 0.10 -0.03 -12.46
C ALA A 36 0.84 -1.33 -12.09
N VAL A 37 1.79 -1.76 -12.91
CA VAL A 37 2.61 -2.95 -12.66
C VAL A 37 3.48 -2.76 -11.43
N ALA A 38 4.13 -1.61 -11.27
CA ALA A 38 4.94 -1.31 -10.07
C ALA A 38 4.12 -1.42 -8.78
N ARG A 39 2.91 -0.84 -8.77
CA ARG A 39 1.99 -0.96 -7.62
C ARG A 39 1.54 -2.40 -7.37
N GLN A 40 1.35 -3.18 -8.42
CA GLN A 40 0.96 -4.59 -8.25
C GLN A 40 2.10 -5.39 -7.64
N VAL A 41 3.33 -5.25 -8.15
CA VAL A 41 4.53 -5.91 -7.58
C VAL A 41 4.73 -5.51 -6.13
N GLU A 42 4.56 -4.24 -5.79
CA GLU A 42 4.66 -3.79 -4.40
C GLU A 42 3.60 -4.47 -3.50
N ARG A 43 2.35 -4.57 -3.95
CA ARG A 43 1.30 -5.27 -3.20
C ARG A 43 1.56 -6.77 -3.06
N ASP A 44 2.07 -7.40 -4.11
CA ASP A 44 2.41 -8.83 -4.08
C ASP A 44 3.53 -9.09 -3.06
N ASN A 45 4.57 -8.24 -3.04
CA ASN A 45 5.64 -8.31 -2.04
C ASN A 45 5.12 -8.07 -0.62
N LEU A 46 4.22 -7.09 -0.43
CA LEU A 46 3.61 -6.83 0.87
C LEU A 46 2.77 -8.01 1.36
N ASN A 47 2.01 -8.63 0.47
CA ASN A 47 1.22 -9.82 0.80
C ASN A 47 2.11 -11.00 1.21
N GLU A 48 3.26 -11.18 0.57
CA GLU A 48 4.24 -12.21 0.96
C GLU A 48 4.76 -11.96 2.39
N LEU A 49 5.12 -10.71 2.71
CA LEU A 49 5.55 -10.34 4.07
C LEU A 49 4.45 -10.56 5.11
N ILE A 50 3.21 -10.18 4.80
CA ILE A 50 2.05 -10.41 5.67
C ILE A 50 1.87 -11.90 5.91
N ALA A 51 1.89 -12.73 4.86
CA ALA A 51 1.70 -14.17 4.98
C ALA A 51 2.75 -14.83 5.87
N VAL A 52 4.02 -14.41 5.80
CA VAL A 52 5.07 -14.88 6.70
C VAL A 52 4.78 -14.49 8.15
N GLY A 53 4.37 -13.24 8.39
CA GLY A 53 4.03 -12.76 9.74
C GLY A 53 2.82 -13.48 10.33
N GLU A 54 1.77 -13.71 9.54
CA GLU A 54 0.57 -14.43 9.97
C GLU A 54 0.85 -15.92 10.24
N ALA A 55 1.77 -16.54 9.50
CA ALA A 55 2.19 -17.91 9.77
C ALA A 55 2.92 -18.05 11.12
N GLU A 56 3.63 -17.01 11.57
CA GLU A 56 4.35 -17.01 12.85
C GLU A 56 3.45 -16.62 14.03
N HIS A 57 2.58 -15.62 13.85
CA HIS A 57 1.83 -15.00 14.94
C HIS A 57 0.32 -15.24 14.92
N GLY A 58 -0.21 -15.80 13.82
CA GLY A 58 -1.64 -15.83 13.54
C GLY A 58 -2.12 -14.55 12.84
N PRO A 59 -3.33 -14.58 12.27
CA PRO A 59 -3.93 -13.41 11.63
C PRO A 59 -4.25 -12.33 12.65
N VAL A 60 -4.10 -11.06 12.27
CA VAL A 60 -4.47 -9.93 13.11
C VAL A 60 -5.99 -9.71 13.03
N THR A 61 -6.67 -9.76 14.17
CA THR A 61 -8.13 -9.61 14.23
C THR A 61 -8.55 -8.14 14.36
N ASP A 62 -9.78 -7.83 13.91
CA ASP A 62 -10.34 -6.48 14.05
C ASP A 62 -10.51 -6.09 15.53
N GLU A 63 -10.81 -7.05 16.40
CA GLU A 63 -10.90 -6.86 17.84
C GLU A 63 -9.55 -6.45 18.46
N GLU A 64 -8.45 -7.11 18.08
CA GLU A 64 -7.10 -6.78 18.55
C GLU A 64 -6.69 -5.38 18.08
N ILE A 65 -6.99 -5.04 16.82
CA ILE A 65 -6.73 -3.71 16.26
C ILE A 65 -7.50 -2.64 17.04
N GLN A 66 -8.77 -2.88 17.32
CA GLN A 66 -9.60 -1.90 18.02
C GLN A 66 -9.16 -1.73 19.48
N ALA A 67 -8.85 -2.83 20.17
CA ALA A 67 -8.33 -2.78 21.55
C ALA A 67 -7.04 -1.96 21.64
N LEU A 68 -6.09 -2.18 20.71
CA LEU A 68 -4.83 -1.44 20.67
C LEU A 68 -5.05 0.03 20.32
N ARG A 69 -5.96 0.35 19.40
CA ARG A 69 -6.32 1.75 19.07
C ARG A 69 -6.87 2.49 20.28
N ASP A 70 -7.74 1.84 21.07
CA ASP A 70 -8.33 2.42 22.27
C ASP A 70 -7.30 2.63 23.37
N GLU A 71 -6.37 1.69 23.54
CA GLU A 71 -5.21 1.85 24.42
C GLU A 71 -4.34 3.03 24.02
N LEU A 72 -3.94 3.11 22.74
CA LEU A 72 -3.13 4.22 22.21
C LEU A 72 -3.83 5.57 22.37
N HIS A 73 -5.14 5.62 22.16
CA HIS A 73 -5.92 6.84 22.34
C HIS A 73 -5.93 7.28 23.81
N ARG A 74 -6.15 6.34 24.75
CA ARG A 74 -6.08 6.61 26.20
C ARG A 74 -4.70 7.10 26.63
N ALA A 75 -3.63 6.44 26.16
CA ALA A 75 -2.26 6.85 26.47
C ALA A 75 -1.96 8.28 26.01
N ARG A 76 -2.39 8.66 24.79
CA ARG A 76 -2.22 10.03 24.27
C ARG A 76 -2.98 11.07 25.09
N GLN A 77 -4.19 10.77 25.54
CA GLN A 77 -4.96 11.68 26.40
C GLN A 77 -4.26 11.90 27.76
N GLN A 78 -3.70 10.84 28.34
CA GLN A 78 -2.98 10.93 29.62
C GLN A 78 -1.69 11.75 29.48
N GLN A 79 -0.94 11.59 28.39
CA GLN A 79 0.25 12.40 28.09
C GLN A 79 -0.09 13.88 27.89
N GLY A 80 -1.21 14.19 27.22
CA GLY A 80 -1.68 15.56 27.04
C GLY A 80 -2.12 16.24 28.35
N ARG A 81 -2.79 15.49 29.23
CA ARG A 81 -3.18 15.96 30.56
C ARG A 81 -1.98 16.21 31.48
N GLY A 82 -1.03 15.28 31.53
CA GLY A 82 0.19 15.44 32.33
C GLY A 82 1.07 16.63 31.91
N ARG A 83 1.00 17.06 30.64
CA ARG A 83 1.66 18.28 30.15
C ARG A 83 0.92 19.57 30.51
N ALA A 84 -0.41 19.52 30.63
CA ALA A 84 -1.24 20.66 31.02
C ALA A 84 -1.19 20.91 32.53
N ASP A 85 -1.08 19.85 33.34
CA ASP A 85 -0.97 19.94 34.80
C ASP A 85 0.44 20.37 35.28
N ALA A 86 1.44 20.35 34.39
CA ALA A 86 2.83 20.72 34.67
C ALA A 86 3.20 22.16 34.22
N ALA A 87 2.22 22.96 33.79
CA ALA A 87 2.36 24.35 33.34
C ALA A 87 1.62 25.31 34.30
#